data_AF-A0A519C797-F1
#
_entry.id   AF-A0A519C797-F1
#
_cell.length_a   1.000
_cell.length_b   1.000
_cell.length_c   1.000
_cell.angle_alpha   90.00
_cell.angle_beta   90.00
_cell.angle_gamma   90.00
#
_symmetry.space_group_name_H-M   'P 1'
#
loop_
_entity.id
_entity.type
_entity.pdbx_description
1 polymer ?
#
loop_
_entity_poly.entity_id
_entity_poly.type
_entity_poly.pdbx_seq_one_letter_code
_entity_poly.pdbx_strand_id
1 'polypeptide(L)' 'MARLDVKDKDPFANADAEPKDNVSASGFFARLILRFGLYRLFWFLISGAISYIIYKLFLYWFKLSKP' A
#
# COMPACT_ATOMS: atom_id res chain seq x y z
N MET A 1 -54.46 -2.85 3.80
CA MET A 1 -53.29 -2.09 4.30
C MET A 1 -52.36 -3.10 4.95
N ALA A 2 -51.20 -3.37 4.33
CA ALA A 2 -50.21 -4.27 4.90
C ALA A 2 -49.65 -3.63 6.17
N ARG A 3 -49.81 -4.30 7.31
CA ARG A 3 -49.21 -3.88 8.58
C ARG A 3 -47.70 -3.94 8.40
N LEU A 4 -47.01 -2.80 8.52
CA LEU A 4 -45.56 -2.76 8.57
C LEU A 4 -45.14 -3.64 9.74
N ASP A 5 -44.40 -4.73 9.48
CA ASP A 5 -43.90 -5.60 10.55
C ASP A 5 -42.80 -4.82 11.29
N VAL A 6 -43.19 -4.08 12.33
CA VAL A 6 -42.28 -3.31 13.20
C VAL A 6 -41.51 -4.25 14.15
N LYS A 7 -41.05 -5.38 13.62
CA LYS A 7 -39.84 -6.05 14.10
C LYS A 7 -38.64 -5.53 13.31
N ASP A 8 -38.60 -4.22 13.14
CA ASP A 8 -37.40 -3.57 12.65
C ASP A 8 -36.35 -3.84 13.73
N LYS A 9 -35.36 -4.66 13.39
CA LYS A 9 -34.26 -4.97 14.29
C LYS A 9 -33.69 -3.64 14.72
N ASP A 10 -33.77 -3.37 16.03
CA ASP A 10 -33.28 -2.12 16.60
C ASP A 10 -31.91 -1.81 15.98
N PRO A 11 -31.78 -0.71 15.22
CA PRO A 11 -30.54 -0.36 14.54
C PRO A 11 -29.40 -0.10 15.54
N PHE A 12 -29.72 0.08 16.82
CA PHE A 12 -28.79 0.27 17.92
C PHE A 12 -28.55 -0.99 18.76
N ALA A 13 -29.14 -2.14 18.42
CA ALA A 13 -28.92 -3.40 19.16
C ALA A 13 -27.44 -3.83 19.21
N ASN A 14 -26.62 -3.32 18.29
CA ASN A 14 -25.19 -3.55 18.23
C ASN A 14 -24.37 -2.28 18.48
N ALA A 15 -24.96 -1.21 19.05
CA ALA A 15 -24.25 0.04 19.31
C ALA A 15 -23.13 -0.13 20.35
N ASP A 16 -23.31 -1.04 21.31
CA ASP A 16 -22.31 -1.40 22.31
C ASP A 16 -21.38 -2.55 21.86
N ALA A 17 -21.58 -3.08 20.64
CA ALA A 17 -20.71 -4.12 20.12
C ALA A 17 -19.33 -3.52 19.80
N GLU A 18 -18.28 -4.25 20.16
CA GLU A 18 -16.91 -3.80 19.90
C GLU A 18 -16.72 -3.54 18.39
N PRO A 19 -16.08 -2.42 18.00
CA PRO A 19 -15.84 -2.11 16.60
C PRO A 19 -15.15 -3.29 15.93
N LYS A 20 -15.81 -3.88 14.92
CA LYS A 20 -15.30 -5.04 14.20
C LYS A 20 -13.93 -4.79 13.55
N ASP A 21 -13.61 -3.53 13.32
CA ASP A 21 -12.33 -3.03 12.79
C ASP A 21 -11.45 -2.37 13.87
N ASN A 22 -11.35 -2.98 15.06
CA ASN A 22 -10.33 -2.61 16.04
C ASN A 22 -8.94 -3.04 15.54
N VAL A 23 -8.37 -2.25 14.62
CA VAL A 23 -6.96 -2.36 14.23
C VAL A 23 -6.13 -1.47 15.12
N SER A 24 -5.11 -2.03 15.75
CA SER A 24 -4.10 -1.22 16.44
C SER A 24 -3.44 -0.25 15.45
N ALA A 25 -2.91 0.87 15.95
CA ALA A 25 -2.17 1.81 15.12
C ALA A 25 -1.05 1.12 14.33
N SER A 26 -0.35 0.16 14.94
CA SER A 26 0.66 -0.66 14.27
C SER A 26 0.09 -1.55 13.17
N GLY A 27 -1.08 -2.16 13.38
CA GLY A 27 -1.79 -2.94 12.36
C GLY A 27 -2.23 -2.09 11.16
N PHE A 28 -2.64 -0.85 11.40
CA PHE A 28 -2.96 0.11 10.35
C PHE A 28 -1.73 0.44 9.48
N PHE A 29 -0.61 0.83 10.10
CA PHE A 29 0.61 1.15 9.36
C PHE A 29 1.21 -0.07 8.64
N ALA A 30 1.14 -1.26 9.24
CA ALA A 30 1.57 -2.49 8.58
C ALA A 30 0.79 -2.75 7.30
N ARG A 31 -0.55 -2.61 7.32
CA ARG A 31 -1.39 -2.73 6.12
C ARG A 31 -1.07 -1.65 5.08
N LEU A 32 -0.83 -0.41 5.51
CA LEU A 32 -0.45 0.68 4.62
C LEU A 32 0.87 0.39 3.90
N ILE A 33 1.90 -0.02 4.65
CA ILE A 33 3.23 -0.33 4.12
C ILE A 33 3.17 -1.56 3.21
N LEU A 34 2.45 -2.62 3.58
CA LEU A 34 2.32 -3.78 2.70
C LEU A 34 1.58 -3.45 1.40
N ARG A 35 0.54 -2.61 1.48
CA ARG A 35 -0.29 -2.24 0.32
C ARG A 35 0.43 -1.33 -0.67
N PHE A 36 1.18 -0.34 -0.18
CA PHE A 36 1.81 0.69 -1.03
C PHE A 36 3.34 0.58 -1.08
N GLY A 37 3.97 0.07 -0.03
CA GLY A 37 5.41 -0.06 0.08
C GLY A 37 6.01 -1.11 -0.84
N LEU A 38 5.32 -2.24 -1.07
CA LEU A 38 5.82 -3.30 -1.97
C LEU A 38 5.94 -2.81 -3.41
N TYR A 39 4.89 -2.17 -3.94
CA TYR A 39 4.93 -1.58 -5.27
C TYR A 39 6.03 -0.51 -5.39
N ARG A 40 6.12 0.38 -4.39
CA ARG A 40 7.14 1.43 -4.38
C ARG A 40 8.57 0.86 -4.32
N LEU A 41 8.79 -0.18 -3.51
CA LEU A 41 10.06 -0.88 -3.42
C LEU A 41 10.45 -1.53 -4.75
N PHE A 42 9.51 -2.19 -5.41
CA PHE A 42 9.74 -2.82 -6.71
C PHE A 42 10.22 -1.79 -7.76
N TRP A 43 9.53 -0.66 -7.90
CA TRP A 43 9.95 0.40 -8.82
C TRP A 43 11.26 1.08 -8.42
N PHE A 44 11.50 1.23 -7.13
CA PHE A 44 12.78 1.73 -6.63
C PHE A 44 13.94 0.81 -7.05
N LEU A 45 13.78 -0.51 -6.91
CA LEU A 45 14.80 -1.48 -7.33
C LEU A 45 15.01 -1.47 -8.84
N ILE A 46 13.93 -1.41 -9.64
CA ILE A 46 14.03 -1.28 -11.11
C ILE A 46 14.78 -0.01 -11.49
N SER A 47 14.39 1.13 -10.92
CA SER A 47 15.02 2.41 -11.19
C SER A 47 16.50 2.38 -10.83
N GLY A 48 16.85 1.82 -9.67
CA GLY A 48 18.24 1.65 -9.24
C GLY A 48 19.06 0.78 -10.20
N ALA A 49 18.49 -0.33 -10.67
CA ALA A 49 19.15 -1.20 -11.64
C ALA A 49 19.39 -0.48 -12.98
N ILE A 50 18.39 0.23 -13.50
CA ILE A 50 18.51 1.02 -14.74
C ILE A 50 19.57 2.11 -14.57
N SER A 51 19.53 2.88 -13.49
CA SER A 51 20.50 3.94 -13.22
C SER A 51 21.93 3.40 -13.13
N TYR A 52 22.13 2.22 -12.52
CA TYR A 52 23.45 1.58 -12.46
C TYR A 52 23.96 1.17 -13.85
N ILE A 53 23.10 0.60 -14.70
CA ILE A 53 23.46 0.23 -16.08
C ILE A 53 23.84 1.47 -16.89
N ILE A 54 23.03 2.54 -16.80
CA ILE A 54 23.32 3.81 -17.49
C ILE A 54 24.66 4.38 -17.01
N TYR A 55 24.91 4.40 -15.70
CA TYR A 55 26.17 4.88 -15.14
C TYR A 55 27.37 4.08 -15.67
N LYS A 56 27.27 2.75 -15.71
CA LYS A 56 28.32 1.88 -16.25
C LYS A 56 28.55 2.14 -17.73
N LEU A 57 27.49 2.28 -18.53
CA LEU A 57 27.58 2.56 -19.95
C LEU A 57 28.25 3.92 -20.19
N PHE A 58 27.85 4.94 -19.44
CA PHE A 58 28.44 6.27 -19.50
C PHE A 58 29.93 6.25 -19.14
N LEU A 59 30.30 5.55 -18.07
CA LEU A 59 31.69 5.40 -17.66
C LEU A 59 32.54 4.69 -18.72
N TYR A 60 31.98 3.65 -19.35
CA TYR A 60 32.64 2.93 -20.44
C TYR A 60 32.89 3.84 -21.64
N TRP A 61 31.86 4.58 -22.07
CA TRP A 61 31.98 5.57 -23.14
C TRP A 61 33.03 6.63 -22.84
N PHE A 62 33.03 7.19 -21.63
CA PHE A 62 34.00 8.18 -21.21
C PHE A 62 35.44 7.62 -21.20
N LYS A 63 35.60 6.33 -20.89
CA LYS A 63 36.92 5.68 -20.94
C LYS A 63 37.42 5.50 -22.36
N LEU A 64 36.53 5.20 -23.32
CA LEU A 64 36.87 5.09 -24.75
C LEU A 64 37.12 6.43 -25.42
N SER A 65 36.52 7.53 -24.91
CA SER A 65 36.70 8.85 -25.49
C SER A 65 37.97 9.57 -25.05
N LYS A 66 38.77 8.95 -24.16
CA LYS A 66 40.09 9.48 -23.80
C LYS A 66 41.09 9.05 -24.88
N PRO A 67 41.84 10.00 -25.48
CA PRO A 67 42.84 9.70 -26.51
C PRO A 67 43.99 8.86 -25.97
#